data_AF-Q55757-F1
#
_entry.id   AF-Q55757-F1
#
_cell.length_a   1.000
_cell.length_b   1.000
_cell.length_c   1.000
_cell.angle_alpha   90.00
_cell.angle_beta   90.00
_cell.angle_gamma   90.00
#
_symmetry.space_group_name_H-M   'P 1'
#
loop_
_entity.id
_entity.type
_entity.pdbx_description
1 polymer ?
#
loop_
_entity_poly.entity_id
_entity_poly.type
_entity_poly.pdbx_seq_one_letter_code
_entity_poly.pdbx_strand_id
1 'polypeptide(L)'
;MQNFFVIGFQSCLRLFGAFWIFGGFLTLQAARESLFLDRAIEAIALKKQDKLLSYFLFLGSIFTLATGITLVLASRWVFLPLTLSIVSQIVYFSVQKRRFSRAKTEEEREDAQVQPTTINAFKTSCVVAIACALGWAVGAIK
;
A
#
# COMPACT_ATOMS: atom_id res chain seq x y z
N MET A 1 21.55 24.58 -15.17
CA MET A 1 20.12 24.39 -14.81
C MET A 1 19.74 22.93 -14.61
N GLN A 2 20.14 22.00 -15.49
CA GLN A 2 19.78 20.58 -15.41
C GLN A 2 20.10 19.93 -14.05
N ASN A 3 21.25 20.26 -13.44
CA ASN A 3 21.61 19.76 -12.10
C ASN A 3 20.68 20.25 -10.98
N PHE A 4 20.18 21.49 -11.03
CA PHE A 4 19.33 22.03 -9.97
C PHE A 4 17.94 21.38 -9.97
N PHE A 5 17.38 21.16 -11.17
CA PHE A 5 16.11 20.45 -11.31
C PHE A 5 16.20 19.00 -10.82
N VAL A 6 17.26 18.27 -11.20
CA VAL A 6 17.47 16.87 -10.78
C VAL A 6 17.63 16.77 -9.26
N ILE A 7 18.42 17.66 -8.64
CA ILE A 7 18.60 17.70 -7.18
C ILE A 7 17.28 18.04 -6.47
N GLY A 8 16.54 19.02 -6.98
CA GLY A 8 15.23 19.39 -6.44
C GLY A 8 14.24 18.24 -6.50
N PHE A 9 14.13 17.58 -7.66
CA PHE A 9 13.25 16.43 -7.86
C PHE A 9 13.63 15.25 -6.96
N GLN A 10 14.91 14.93 -6.86
CA GLN A 10 15.43 13.91 -5.95
C GLN A 10 15.07 14.23 -4.49
N SER A 11 15.22 15.49 -4.08
CA SER A 11 14.88 15.94 -2.71
C SER A 11 13.39 15.79 -2.42
N CYS A 12 12.52 16.12 -3.38
CA CYS A 12 11.08 15.89 -3.27
C CYS A 12 10.75 14.40 -3.12
N LEU A 13 11.35 13.53 -3.93
CA LEU A 13 11.15 12.07 -3.82
C LEU A 13 11.61 11.53 -2.47
N ARG A 14 12.72 12.05 -1.93
CA ARG A 14 13.22 11.64 -0.60
C ARG A 14 12.31 12.09 0.53
N LEU A 15 11.86 13.35 0.51
CA LEU A 15 10.91 13.86 1.49
C LEU A 15 9.61 13.07 1.45
N PHE A 16 9.11 12.79 0.25
CA PHE A 16 7.96 11.94 0.07
C PHE A 16 8.22 10.53 0.60
N GLY A 17 9.38 9.94 0.32
CA GLY A 17 9.80 8.66 0.88
C GLY A 17 9.78 8.63 2.40
N ALA A 18 10.25 9.68 3.07
CA ALA A 18 10.21 9.79 4.53
C ALA A 18 8.77 9.83 5.06
N PHE A 19 7.88 10.61 4.42
CA PHE A 19 6.46 10.61 4.74
C PHE A 19 5.82 9.23 4.52
N TRP A 20 6.21 8.55 3.45
CA TRP A 20 5.74 7.22 3.08
C TRP A 20 6.17 6.15 4.10
N ILE A 21 7.39 6.25 4.64
CA ILE A 21 7.86 5.40 5.76
C ILE A 21 6.96 5.62 6.97
N PHE A 22 6.70 6.87 7.35
CA PHE A 22 5.86 7.19 8.50
C PHE A 22 4.44 6.63 8.34
N GLY A 23 3.80 6.84 7.18
CA GLY A 23 2.48 6.28 6.89
C GLY A 23 2.48 4.74 6.87
N GLY A 24 3.53 4.12 6.34
CA GLY A 24 3.71 2.68 6.35
C GLY A 24 3.82 2.12 7.77
N PHE A 25 4.55 2.80 8.66
CA PHE A 25 4.70 2.40 10.05
C PHE A 25 3.36 2.45 10.81
N LEU A 26 2.62 3.56 10.68
CA LEU A 26 1.30 3.70 11.30
C LEU A 26 0.32 2.62 10.79
N THR A 27 0.32 2.37 9.48
CA THR A 27 -0.55 1.35 8.88
C THR A 27 -0.16 -0.06 9.34
N LEU A 28 1.13 -0.32 9.53
CA LEU A 28 1.62 -1.59 10.06
C LEU A 28 1.15 -1.81 11.50
N GLN A 29 1.22 -0.78 12.34
CA GLN A 29 0.72 -0.85 13.71
C GLN A 29 -0.78 -1.15 13.74
N ALA A 30 -1.58 -0.40 12.97
CA ALA A 30 -3.01 -0.62 12.86
C ALA A 30 -3.35 -2.03 12.33
N ALA A 31 -2.61 -2.53 11.33
CA ALA A 31 -2.80 -3.89 10.81
C ALA A 31 -2.50 -4.97 11.86
N ARG A 32 -1.49 -4.76 12.72
CA ARG A 32 -1.17 -5.69 13.81
C ARG A 32 -2.24 -5.70 14.89
N GLU A 33 -2.77 -4.53 15.24
CA GLU A 33 -3.87 -4.40 16.21
C GLU A 33 -5.15 -5.08 15.69
N SER A 34 -5.49 -4.86 14.41
CA SER A 34 -6.61 -5.55 13.75
C SER A 34 -6.43 -7.07 13.75
N LEU A 35 -5.25 -7.58 13.37
CA LEU A 35 -4.97 -9.03 13.41
C LEU A 35 -5.07 -9.62 14.83
N PHE A 36 -4.72 -8.85 15.86
CA PHE A 36 -4.86 -9.27 17.25
C PHE A 36 -6.33 -9.36 17.67
N LEU A 37 -7.13 -8.35 17.34
CA LEU A 37 -8.57 -8.33 17.62
C LEU A 37 -9.29 -9.48 16.90
N ASP A 38 -8.98 -9.72 15.62
CA ASP A 38 -9.58 -10.82 14.86
C ASP A 38 -9.32 -12.18 15.52
N ARG A 39 -8.11 -12.39 16.06
CA ARG A 39 -7.75 -13.61 16.79
C ARG A 39 -8.48 -13.72 18.13
N ALA A 40 -8.61 -12.61 18.86
CA ALA A 40 -9.34 -12.60 20.12
C ALA A 40 -10.83 -12.90 19.92
N ILE A 41 -11.45 -12.30 18.90
CA ILE A 41 -12.85 -12.55 18.53
C ILE A 41 -13.03 -14.00 18.08
N GLU A 42 -12.13 -14.54 17.27
CA GLU A 42 -12.18 -15.95 16.85
C GLU A 42 -12.12 -16.91 18.05
N ALA A 43 -11.30 -16.61 19.06
CA ALA A 43 -11.19 -17.40 20.27
C ALA A 43 -12.46 -17.35 21.15
N ILE A 44 -13.14 -16.21 21.19
CA ILE A 44 -14.36 -16.02 22.00
C ILE A 44 -15.60 -16.55 21.27
N ALA A 45 -15.75 -16.22 19.99
CA ALA A 45 -16.96 -16.51 19.22
C ALA A 45 -16.98 -17.94 18.65
N LEU A 46 -15.88 -18.70 18.76
CA LEU A 46 -15.70 -20.02 18.14
C LEU A 46 -16.02 -20.04 16.62
N LYS A 47 -15.99 -18.87 15.98
CA LYS A 47 -16.30 -18.67 14.56
C LYS A 47 -15.05 -18.11 13.88
N LYS A 48 -14.67 -18.75 12.78
CA LYS A 48 -13.52 -18.34 11.98
C LYS A 48 -13.76 -16.95 11.39
N GLN A 49 -12.90 -16.00 11.78
CA GLN A 49 -12.91 -14.64 11.24
C GLN A 49 -12.18 -14.59 9.89
N ASP A 50 -12.62 -13.68 9.03
CA ASP A 50 -11.97 -13.44 7.75
C ASP A 50 -10.78 -12.49 7.90
N LYS A 51 -9.58 -13.03 7.69
CA LYS A 51 -8.32 -12.31 7.89
C LYS A 51 -7.78 -11.70 6.60
N LEU A 52 -8.52 -11.76 5.50
CA LEU A 52 -8.06 -11.28 4.19
C LEU A 52 -7.66 -9.80 4.25
N LEU A 53 -8.54 -8.95 4.80
CA LEU A 53 -8.28 -7.51 4.94
C LEU A 53 -7.04 -7.27 5.80
N SER A 54 -6.95 -7.93 6.93
CA SER A 54 -5.87 -7.77 7.91
C SER A 54 -4.51 -8.21 7.33
N TYR A 55 -4.47 -9.32 6.58
CA TYR A 55 -3.27 -9.73 5.84
C TYR A 55 -2.91 -8.79 4.69
N PHE A 56 -3.92 -8.28 3.96
CA PHE A 56 -3.71 -7.31 2.90
C PHE A 56 -3.11 -6.01 3.45
N LEU A 57 -3.64 -5.47 4.54
CA LEU A 57 -3.11 -4.26 5.19
C LEU A 57 -1.69 -4.50 5.74
N PHE A 58 -1.44 -5.68 6.30
CA PHE A 58 -0.12 -6.05 6.77
C PHE A 58 0.91 -6.10 5.63
N LEU A 59 0.62 -6.80 4.52
CA LEU A 59 1.51 -6.83 3.36
C LEU A 59 1.67 -5.45 2.72
N GLY A 60 0.57 -4.70 2.57
CA GLY A 60 0.56 -3.36 2.01
C GLY A 60 1.43 -2.40 2.82
N SER A 61 1.40 -2.48 4.15
CA SER A 61 2.25 -1.64 5.02
C SER A 61 3.74 -2.00 4.90
N ILE A 62 4.10 -3.29 4.76
CA ILE A 62 5.49 -3.71 4.49
C ILE A 62 5.97 -3.14 3.15
N PHE A 63 5.18 -3.28 2.09
CA PHE A 63 5.55 -2.74 0.77
C PHE A 63 5.61 -1.21 0.76
N THR A 64 4.73 -0.55 1.52
CA THR A 64 4.75 0.90 1.73
C THR A 64 6.06 1.29 2.41
N LEU A 65 6.42 0.67 3.54
CA LEU A 65 7.70 0.93 4.23
C LEU A 65 8.90 0.72 3.29
N ALA A 66 8.96 -0.42 2.61
CA ALA A 66 10.05 -0.73 1.68
C ALA A 66 10.16 0.30 0.55
N THR A 67 9.03 0.72 -0.03
CA THR A 67 8.96 1.79 -1.05
C THR A 67 9.53 3.09 -0.50
N GLY A 68 9.09 3.49 0.70
CA GLY A 68 9.56 4.72 1.34
C GLY A 68 11.08 4.71 1.59
N ILE A 69 11.62 3.60 2.10
CA ILE A 69 13.07 3.42 2.29
C ILE A 69 13.81 3.58 0.95
N THR A 70 13.37 2.90 -0.10
CA THR A 70 14.02 2.99 -1.42
C THR A 70 13.92 4.38 -2.04
N LEU A 71 12.83 5.13 -1.78
CA LEU A 71 12.66 6.52 -2.20
C LEU A 71 13.62 7.48 -1.47
N VAL A 72 13.78 7.33 -0.15
CA VAL A 72 14.77 8.10 0.63
C VAL A 72 16.19 7.86 0.11
N LEU A 73 16.48 6.62 -0.28
CA LEU A 73 17.77 6.27 -0.89
C LEU A 73 17.90 6.77 -2.35
N ALA A 74 16.80 7.20 -2.97
CA ALA A 74 16.71 7.54 -4.40
C ALA A 74 17.26 6.41 -5.29
N SER A 75 16.83 5.18 -4.99
CA SER A 75 17.35 3.94 -5.58
C SER A 75 16.36 3.32 -6.56
N ARG A 76 16.85 2.80 -7.69
CA ARG A 76 16.07 2.07 -8.71
C ARG A 76 15.39 0.82 -8.15
N TRP A 77 15.85 0.34 -7.00
CA TRP A 77 15.18 -0.72 -6.27
C TRP A 77 13.76 -0.35 -5.83
N VAL A 78 13.36 0.93 -5.87
CA VAL A 78 11.99 1.40 -5.60
C VAL A 78 10.93 0.72 -6.46
N PHE A 79 11.25 0.35 -7.70
CA PHE A 79 10.28 -0.28 -8.59
C PHE A 79 9.80 -1.64 -8.06
N LEU A 80 10.67 -2.39 -7.37
CA LEU A 80 10.31 -3.72 -6.86
C LEU A 80 9.22 -3.69 -5.77
N PRO A 81 9.40 -3.02 -4.61
CA PRO A 81 8.36 -2.96 -3.58
C PRO A 81 7.13 -2.17 -4.06
N LEU A 82 7.30 -1.15 -4.91
CA LEU A 82 6.19 -0.37 -5.43
C LEU A 82 5.30 -1.19 -6.38
N THR A 83 5.90 -1.95 -7.30
CA THR A 83 5.15 -2.86 -8.17
C THR A 83 4.46 -3.95 -7.38
N LEU A 84 5.13 -4.55 -6.38
CA LEU A 84 4.50 -5.53 -5.48
C LEU A 84 3.30 -4.93 -4.73
N SER A 85 3.42 -3.69 -4.25
CA SER A 85 2.31 -2.95 -3.62
C SER A 85 1.11 -2.82 -4.58
N ILE A 86 1.33 -2.32 -5.79
CA ILE A 86 0.28 -2.14 -6.80
C ILE A 86 -0.36 -3.49 -7.17
N VAL A 87 0.43 -4.53 -7.40
CA VAL A 87 -0.07 -5.87 -7.72
C VAL A 87 -0.90 -6.43 -6.56
N SER A 88 -0.46 -6.27 -5.32
CA SER A 88 -1.22 -6.71 -4.15
C SER A 88 -2.60 -6.04 -4.04
N GLN A 89 -2.68 -4.74 -4.36
CA GLN A 89 -3.93 -3.98 -4.40
C GLN A 89 -4.84 -4.46 -5.52
N ILE A 90 -4.30 -4.75 -6.71
CA ILE A 90 -5.07 -5.32 -7.84
C ILE A 90 -5.65 -6.69 -7.48
N VAL A 91 -4.84 -7.55 -6.85
CA VAL A 91 -5.29 -8.87 -6.38
C VAL A 91 -6.41 -8.69 -5.36
N TYR A 92 -6.23 -7.80 -4.37
CA TYR A 92 -7.24 -7.50 -3.37
C TYR A 92 -8.56 -7.01 -3.99
N PHE A 93 -8.51 -6.05 -4.92
CA PHE A 93 -9.69 -5.57 -5.64
C PHE A 93 -10.38 -6.67 -6.44
N SER A 94 -9.62 -7.57 -7.06
CA SER A 94 -10.16 -8.70 -7.81
C SER A 94 -10.88 -9.68 -6.90
N VAL A 95 -10.33 -9.96 -5.72
CA VAL A 95 -10.97 -10.80 -4.71
C VAL A 95 -12.24 -10.13 -4.17
N GLN A 96 -12.17 -8.85 -3.79
CA GLN A 96 -13.33 -8.13 -3.26
C GLN A 96 -14.45 -7.98 -4.27
N LYS A 97 -14.13 -7.67 -5.54
CA LYS A 97 -15.13 -7.65 -6.62
C LYS A 97 -15.84 -8.99 -6.77
N ARG A 98 -15.10 -10.11 -6.69
CA ARG A 98 -15.70 -11.46 -6.73
C ARG A 98 -16.60 -11.73 -5.53
N ARG A 99 -16.24 -11.26 -4.32
CA ARG A 99 -17.08 -11.40 -3.13
C ARG A 99 -18.34 -10.56 -3.23
N PHE A 100 -18.22 -9.32 -3.66
CA PHE A 100 -19.36 -8.42 -3.84
C PHE A 100 -20.38 -9.00 -4.82
N SER A 101 -19.92 -9.57 -5.95
CA SER A 101 -20.82 -10.21 -6.92
C SER A 101 -21.46 -11.52 -6.43
N ARG A 102 -20.88 -12.18 -5.42
CA ARG A 102 -21.38 -13.45 -4.85
C ARG A 102 -22.18 -13.26 -3.55
N ALA A 103 -22.15 -12.05 -2.99
CA ALA A 103 -22.85 -11.71 -1.76
C ALA A 103 -24.37 -11.88 -1.94
N LYS A 104 -24.97 -12.62 -1.02
CA LYS A 104 -26.40 -12.92 -1.02
C LYS A 104 -27.18 -12.00 -0.09
N THR A 105 -26.50 -11.41 0.89
CA THR A 105 -27.06 -10.46 1.85
C THR A 105 -26.45 -9.08 1.67
N GLU A 106 -27.11 -8.06 2.20
CA GLU A 106 -26.58 -6.68 2.16
C GLU A 106 -25.35 -6.52 3.06
N GLU A 107 -25.34 -7.18 4.21
CA GLU A 107 -24.18 -7.20 5.13
C GLU A 107 -22.92 -7.78 4.44
N GLU A 108 -23.06 -8.86 3.67
CA GLU A 108 -21.95 -9.41 2.86
C GLU A 108 -21.48 -8.47 1.74
N ARG A 109 -22.37 -7.60 1.23
CA ARG A 109 -22.00 -6.61 0.21
C ARG A 109 -21.23 -5.44 0.81
N GLU A 110 -21.65 -4.96 1.97
CA GLU A 110 -20.94 -3.91 2.69
C GLU A 110 -19.52 -4.37 3.07
N ASP A 111 -19.37 -5.59 3.60
CA ASP A 111 -18.06 -6.17 3.93
C ASP A 111 -17.16 -6.39 2.70
N ALA A 112 -17.77 -6.68 1.54
CA ALA A 112 -17.06 -6.86 0.29
C ALA A 112 -16.72 -5.55 -0.44
N GLN A 113 -17.25 -4.42 0.02
CA GLN A 113 -17.01 -3.13 -0.61
C GLN A 113 -15.57 -2.66 -0.35
N VAL A 114 -14.87 -2.30 -1.43
CA VAL A 114 -13.53 -1.74 -1.30
C VAL A 114 -13.62 -0.34 -0.68
N GLN A 115 -12.89 -0.12 0.41
CA GLN A 115 -12.87 1.18 1.08
C GLN A 115 -12.27 2.27 0.17
N PRO A 116 -12.82 3.50 0.19
CA PRO A 116 -12.29 4.62 -0.59
C PRO A 116 -10.82 4.93 -0.29
N THR A 117 -10.39 4.71 0.95
CA THR A 117 -8.99 4.86 1.39
C THR A 117 -8.06 3.92 0.65
N THR A 118 -8.47 2.67 0.39
CA THR A 118 -7.69 1.69 -0.39
C THR A 118 -7.61 2.10 -1.86
N ILE A 119 -8.70 2.63 -2.42
CA ILE A 119 -8.71 3.15 -3.79
C ILE A 119 -7.76 4.34 -3.93
N ASN A 120 -7.77 5.25 -2.96
CA ASN A 120 -6.86 6.40 -2.94
C ASN A 120 -5.41 5.94 -2.80
N ALA A 121 -5.12 4.95 -1.95
CA ALA A 121 -3.78 4.37 -1.82
C ALA A 121 -3.27 3.79 -3.16
N PHE A 122 -4.15 3.13 -3.93
CA PHE A 122 -3.81 2.63 -5.27
C PHE A 122 -3.51 3.77 -6.25
N LYS A 123 -4.37 4.80 -6.31
CA LYS A 123 -4.14 5.97 -7.16
C LYS A 123 -2.82 6.65 -6.83
N THR A 124 -2.54 6.87 -5.55
CA THR A 124 -1.29 7.47 -5.09
C THR A 124 -0.10 6.60 -5.47
N SER A 125 -0.19 5.28 -5.30
CA SER A 125 0.89 4.35 -5.68
C SER A 125 1.20 4.42 -7.19
N CYS A 126 0.17 4.54 -8.04
CA CYS A 126 0.34 4.73 -9.48
C CYS A 126 1.01 6.07 -9.82
N VAL A 127 0.60 7.17 -9.18
CA VAL A 127 1.22 8.49 -9.36
C VAL A 127 2.69 8.47 -8.95
N VAL A 128 3.00 7.83 -7.81
CA VAL A 128 4.37 7.65 -7.33
C VAL A 128 5.19 6.80 -8.30
N ALA A 129 4.61 5.76 -8.90
CA ALA A 129 5.30 4.94 -9.90
C ALA A 129 5.68 5.76 -11.13
N ILE A 130 4.78 6.61 -11.62
CA ILE A 130 5.06 7.54 -12.72
C ILE A 130 6.16 8.53 -12.33
N ALA A 131 6.08 9.12 -11.14
CA ALA A 131 7.11 10.04 -10.65
C ALA A 131 8.49 9.36 -10.52
N CYS A 132 8.53 8.10 -10.07
CA CYS A 132 9.75 7.31 -10.00
C CYS A 132 10.32 7.01 -11.40
N ALA A 133 9.46 6.66 -12.36
CA ALA A 133 9.88 6.42 -13.74
C ALA A 133 10.48 7.68 -14.37
N LEU A 134 9.85 8.83 -14.18
CA LEU A 134 10.38 10.14 -14.61
C LEU A 134 11.71 10.45 -13.91
N GLY A 135 11.79 10.22 -12.60
CA GLY A 135 13.00 10.43 -11.80
C GLY A 135 14.16 9.57 -12.27
N TRP A 136 13.90 8.32 -12.64
CA TRP A 136 14.91 7.44 -13.20
C TRP A 136 15.35 7.92 -14.60
N ALA A 137 14.41 8.32 -15.46
CA ALA A 137 14.70 8.83 -16.80
C ALA A 137 15.57 10.11 -16.80
N VAL A 138 15.38 11.00 -15.81
CA VAL A 138 16.19 12.23 -15.67
C VAL A 138 17.44 12.06 -14.79
N GLY A 139 17.70 10.86 -14.27
CA GLY A 139 18.87 10.55 -13.42
C GLY A 139 18.77 10.99 -11.95
N ALA A 140 17.58 11.36 -11.48
CA ALA A 140 17.31 11.66 -10.06
C ALA A 140 17.21 10.40 -9.18
N ILE A 141 16.88 9.25 -9.77
CA ILE A 141 16.94 7.92 -9.15
C ILE A 141 18.07 7.12 -9.82
N LYS A 142 18.87 6.41 -9.02
CA LYS A 142 20.04 5.64 -9.47
C LYS A 142 19.82 4.14 -9.42
#